data_AF-A0A6L8U3P1-F1
#
_entry.id   AF-A0A6L8U3P1-F1
#
_cell.length_a   1.000
_cell.length_b   1.000
_cell.length_c   1.000
_cell.angle_alpha   90.00
_cell.angle_beta   90.00
_cell.angle_gamma   90.00
#
_symmetry.space_group_name_H-M   'P 1'
#
loop_
_entity.id
_entity.type
_entity.pdbx_description
1 polymer ?
#
loop_
_entity_poly.entity_id
_entity_poly.type
_entity_poly.pdbx_seq_one_letter_code
_entity_poly.pdbx_strand_id
1 'polypeptide(L)'
;GEYTSSEGAKVFVNHMNKELGEGMGDKMVTPDGKLSSAWIRNSGDGLNVPTQNGSHSFIGGSLQGSERAVTSGHEVFGHGIPAAKKLTLAENNANAIRTDNFIRRILGLPQRDGSNHGGYKEGHITNPYILPILK
;
A
#
# COMPACT_ATOMS: atom_id res chain seq x y z
N GLY A 1 -12.40 3.79 11.84
CA GLY A 1 -10.94 3.79 11.85
C GLY A 1 -10.50 3.91 13.28
N GLU A 2 -10.29 2.78 13.95
CA GLU A 2 -10.08 2.81 15.41
C GLU A 2 -8.60 2.93 15.82
N TYR A 3 -7.64 2.80 14.89
CA TYR A 3 -6.21 2.74 15.23
C TYR A 3 -5.25 3.41 14.23
N THR A 4 -5.70 4.37 13.41
CA THR A 4 -4.79 5.13 12.53
C THR A 4 -4.19 6.32 13.28
N SER A 5 -2.88 6.54 13.15
CA SER A 5 -2.21 7.67 13.81
C SER A 5 -2.65 8.99 13.18
N SER A 6 -2.76 10.03 14.00
CA SER A 6 -3.09 11.39 13.56
C SER A 6 -1.99 11.97 12.66
N GLU A 7 -0.72 11.63 12.92
CA GLU A 7 0.41 12.00 12.06
C GLU A 7 0.28 11.36 10.68
N GLY A 8 0.00 10.05 10.63
CA GLY A 8 -0.20 9.34 9.37
C GLY A 8 -1.40 9.89 8.60
N ALA A 9 -2.52 10.12 9.29
CA ALA A 9 -3.71 10.70 8.67
C ALA A 9 -3.43 12.07 8.04
N LYS A 10 -2.68 12.95 8.71
CA LYS A 10 -2.26 14.25 8.15
C LYS A 10 -1.40 14.10 6.91
N VAL A 11 -0.44 13.18 6.93
CA VAL A 11 0.39 12.87 5.76
C VAL A 11 -0.46 12.41 4.59
N PHE A 12 -1.40 11.51 4.85
CA PHE A 12 -2.35 11.03 3.84
C PHE A 12 -3.19 12.18 3.27
N VAL A 13 -3.80 13.01 4.12
CA VAL A 13 -4.60 14.18 3.69
C VAL A 13 -3.78 15.10 2.79
N ASN A 14 -2.56 15.46 3.21
CA ASN A 14 -1.68 16.33 2.43
C ASN A 14 -1.33 15.72 1.07
N HIS A 15 -1.06 14.41 1.03
CA HIS A 15 -0.81 13.71 -0.22
C HIS A 15 -2.02 13.75 -1.15
N MET A 16 -3.21 13.41 -0.65
CA MET A 16 -4.43 13.42 -1.46
C MET A 16 -4.82 14.82 -1.92
N ASN A 17 -4.63 15.84 -1.08
CA ASN A 17 -4.85 17.24 -1.47
C ASN A 17 -3.90 17.68 -2.60
N LYS A 18 -2.66 17.17 -2.59
CA LYS A 18 -1.68 17.43 -3.65
C LYS A 18 -2.02 16.71 -4.95
N GLU A 19 -2.41 15.44 -4.89
CA GLU A 19 -2.62 14.60 -6.08
C GLU A 19 -4.02 14.75 -6.69
N LEU A 20 -5.05 15.01 -5.89
CA LEU A 20 -6.45 15.11 -6.33
C LEU A 20 -7.05 16.52 -6.25
N GLY A 21 -6.34 17.48 -5.65
CA GLY A 21 -6.79 18.86 -5.47
C GLY A 21 -7.18 19.21 -4.02
N GLU A 22 -7.13 20.50 -3.72
CA GLU A 22 -7.33 21.04 -2.36
C GLU A 22 -8.68 20.62 -1.76
N GLY A 23 -8.66 20.17 -0.50
CA GLY A 23 -9.85 19.73 0.24
C GLY A 23 -10.33 18.29 -0.05
N MET A 24 -9.68 17.56 -0.96
CA MET A 24 -10.05 16.17 -1.27
C MET A 24 -9.66 15.17 -0.19
N GLY A 25 -8.46 15.30 0.38
CA GLY A 25 -7.98 14.49 1.50
C GLY A 25 -8.80 14.68 2.77
N ASP A 26 -9.29 15.89 3.02
CA ASP A 26 -10.10 16.21 4.20
C ASP A 26 -11.43 15.42 4.23
N LYS A 27 -11.95 15.03 3.05
CA LYS A 27 -13.13 14.17 2.92
C LYS A 27 -12.84 12.70 3.29
N MET A 28 -11.58 12.36 3.54
CA MET A 28 -11.13 10.99 3.77
C MET A 28 -10.79 10.69 5.23
N VAL A 29 -10.87 11.70 6.09
CA VAL A 29 -10.69 11.56 7.54
C VAL A 29 -12.03 11.57 8.28
N THR A 30 -12.04 10.97 9.47
CA THR A 30 -13.14 11.06 10.42
C THR A 30 -13.13 12.43 11.11
N PRO A 31 -14.22 12.83 11.78
CA PRO A 31 -14.27 14.11 12.51
C PRO A 31 -13.18 14.27 13.58
N ASP A 32 -12.66 13.18 14.15
CA ASP A 32 -11.54 13.17 15.10
C ASP A 32 -10.16 13.15 14.42
N GLY A 33 -10.09 13.35 13.09
CA GLY A 33 -8.84 13.52 12.33
C GLY A 33 -8.10 12.21 12.03
N LYS A 34 -8.75 11.05 12.18
CA LYS A 34 -8.18 9.75 11.82
C LYS A 34 -8.52 9.39 10.38
N LEU A 35 -7.68 8.59 9.73
CA LEU A 35 -8.02 8.07 8.40
C LEU A 35 -9.25 7.14 8.51
N SER A 36 -10.26 7.37 7.68
CA SER A 36 -11.47 6.56 7.69
C SER A 36 -11.19 5.15 7.15
N SER A 37 -11.62 4.15 7.92
CA SER A 37 -11.46 2.73 7.57
C SER A 37 -12.22 2.34 6.30
N ALA A 38 -13.26 3.10 5.93
CA ALA A 38 -13.96 2.88 4.67
C ALA A 38 -13.04 3.16 3.46
N TRP A 39 -12.18 4.17 3.55
CA TRP A 39 -11.21 4.49 2.50
C TRP A 39 -10.12 3.44 2.38
N ILE A 40 -9.62 2.93 3.51
CA ILE A 40 -8.66 1.82 3.53
C ILE A 40 -9.25 0.61 2.80
N ARG A 41 -10.49 0.22 3.15
CA ARG A 41 -11.19 -0.90 2.53
C ARG A 41 -11.41 -0.68 1.03
N ASN A 42 -11.87 0.50 0.65
CA ASN A 42 -12.12 0.84 -0.75
C ASN A 42 -10.84 0.90 -1.60
N SER A 43 -9.66 0.96 -0.95
CA SER A 43 -8.35 0.92 -1.61
C SER A 43 -7.77 -0.49 -1.72
N GLY A 44 -8.52 -1.54 -1.35
CA GLY A 44 -8.05 -2.93 -1.35
C GLY A 44 -7.59 -3.44 0.02
N ASP A 45 -8.12 -2.84 1.10
CA ASP A 45 -7.77 -3.13 2.51
C ASP A 45 -6.33 -2.80 2.92
N GLY A 46 -5.60 -2.08 2.07
CA GLY A 46 -4.28 -1.55 2.32
C GLY A 46 -4.07 -0.24 1.57
N LEU A 47 -3.16 0.59 2.05
CA LEU A 47 -2.62 1.70 1.27
C LEU A 47 -1.23 2.11 1.76
N ASN A 48 -0.47 2.71 0.85
CA ASN A 48 0.81 3.34 1.13
C ASN A 48 0.84 4.77 0.58
N VAL A 49 1.36 5.70 1.37
CA VAL A 49 1.59 7.09 0.96
C VAL A 49 3.07 7.45 1.11
N PRO A 50 3.75 7.87 0.03
CA PRO A 50 5.14 8.31 0.13
C PRO A 50 5.26 9.63 0.90
N THR A 51 6.34 9.79 1.64
CA THR A 51 6.74 11.06 2.29
C THR A 51 8.12 11.50 1.82
N GLN A 52 8.56 12.69 2.24
CA GLN A 52 9.89 13.19 1.90
C GLN A 52 11.02 12.25 2.38
N ASN A 53 10.80 11.58 3.51
CA ASN A 53 11.81 10.78 4.23
C ASN A 53 11.38 9.31 4.42
N GLY A 54 10.39 8.82 3.69
CA GLY A 54 9.86 7.47 3.91
C GLY A 54 8.48 7.26 3.29
N SER A 55 7.61 6.56 4.02
CA SER A 55 6.20 6.37 3.67
C SER A 55 5.36 6.10 4.92
N HIS A 56 4.05 6.23 4.81
CA HIS A 56 3.10 5.69 5.77
C HIS A 56 2.28 4.59 5.12
N SER A 57 2.13 3.47 5.82
CA SER A 57 1.29 2.35 5.39
C SER A 57 0.11 2.19 6.35
N PHE A 58 -1.07 1.92 5.80
CA PHE A 58 -2.28 1.67 6.57
C PHE A 58 -2.86 0.34 6.17
N ILE A 59 -3.21 -0.48 7.17
CA ILE A 59 -3.73 -1.84 6.97
C ILE A 59 -5.16 -1.89 7.51
N GLY A 60 -6.07 -2.50 6.75
CA GLY A 60 -7.45 -2.72 7.17
C GLY A 60 -7.52 -3.52 8.47
N GLY A 61 -8.17 -2.96 9.49
CA GLY A 61 -8.30 -3.60 10.80
C GLY A 61 -9.16 -4.87 10.80
N SER A 62 -9.98 -5.08 9.77
CA SER A 62 -10.78 -6.28 9.58
C SER A 62 -9.99 -7.46 9.03
N LEU A 63 -8.80 -7.24 8.44
CA LEU A 63 -7.98 -8.33 7.90
C LEU A 63 -7.47 -9.23 9.02
N GLN A 64 -7.46 -10.54 8.78
CA GLN A 64 -6.97 -11.54 9.74
C GLN A 64 -6.07 -12.56 9.05
N GLY A 65 -5.32 -13.33 9.85
CA GLY A 65 -4.51 -14.45 9.39
C GLY A 65 -3.60 -14.13 8.21
N SER A 66 -3.60 -15.03 7.22
CA SER A 66 -2.76 -14.92 6.02
C SER A 66 -3.03 -13.67 5.19
N GLU A 67 -4.28 -13.20 5.12
CA GLU A 67 -4.63 -11.99 4.37
C GLU A 67 -3.97 -10.77 4.99
N ARG A 68 -4.05 -10.63 6.32
CA ARG A 68 -3.38 -9.54 7.03
C ARG A 68 -1.87 -9.60 6.86
N ALA A 69 -1.27 -10.78 6.93
CA ALA A 69 0.17 -10.96 6.74
C ALA A 69 0.61 -10.52 5.34
N VAL A 70 -0.11 -10.97 4.31
CA VAL A 70 0.14 -10.62 2.91
C VAL A 70 -0.03 -9.12 2.68
N THR A 71 -1.16 -8.52 3.08
CA THR A 71 -1.42 -7.09 2.88
C THR A 71 -0.43 -6.22 3.66
N SER A 72 -0.08 -6.62 4.89
CA SER A 72 0.93 -5.89 5.67
C SER A 72 2.29 -5.88 4.97
N GLY A 73 2.73 -7.03 4.45
CA GLY A 73 3.98 -7.08 3.71
C GLY A 73 3.91 -6.30 2.39
N HIS A 74 2.80 -6.40 1.67
CA HIS A 74 2.54 -5.66 0.44
C HIS A 74 2.64 -4.14 0.63
N GLU A 75 2.02 -3.58 1.67
CA GLU A 75 2.05 -2.14 1.91
C GLU A 75 3.36 -1.65 2.54
N VAL A 76 3.85 -2.36 3.57
CA VAL A 76 4.99 -1.89 4.38
C VAL A 76 6.32 -2.15 3.67
N PHE A 77 6.56 -3.38 3.22
CA PHE A 77 7.82 -3.74 2.57
C PHE A 77 7.73 -3.58 1.04
N GLY A 78 6.57 -3.95 0.48
CA GLY A 78 6.31 -3.90 -0.95
C GLY A 78 6.24 -2.48 -1.49
N HIS A 79 5.34 -1.66 -0.95
CA HIS A 79 5.27 -0.24 -1.31
C HIS A 79 6.22 0.63 -0.50
N GLY A 80 6.35 0.39 0.80
CA GLY A 80 7.01 1.35 1.68
C GLY A 80 8.51 1.51 1.46
N ILE A 81 9.24 0.43 1.17
CA ILE A 81 10.68 0.49 0.89
C ILE A 81 10.97 1.24 -0.43
N PRO A 82 10.37 0.87 -1.58
CA PRO A 82 10.60 1.63 -2.80
C PRO A 82 10.14 3.08 -2.73
N ALA A 83 9.04 3.37 -2.02
CA ALA A 83 8.59 4.74 -1.77
C ALA A 83 9.66 5.56 -1.02
N ALA A 84 10.23 5.00 0.06
CA ALA A 84 11.31 5.63 0.80
C ALA A 84 12.58 5.83 -0.06
N LYS A 85 12.85 4.92 -0.99
CA LYS A 85 13.94 5.00 -1.97
C LYS A 85 13.61 5.87 -3.19
N LYS A 86 12.41 6.44 -3.28
CA LYS A 86 11.93 7.27 -4.40
C LYS A 86 12.03 6.55 -5.76
N LEU A 87 11.77 5.24 -5.78
CA LEU A 87 11.71 4.48 -7.02
C LEU A 87 10.50 4.89 -7.86
N THR A 88 10.53 4.53 -9.15
CA THR A 88 9.42 4.84 -10.06
C THR A 88 8.12 4.15 -9.64
N LEU A 89 6.97 4.69 -10.06
CA LEU A 89 5.66 4.09 -9.79
C LEU A 89 5.59 2.63 -10.28
N ALA A 90 6.15 2.35 -11.46
CA ALA A 90 6.21 0.99 -12.01
C ALA A 90 7.04 0.05 -11.13
N GLU A 91 8.23 0.48 -10.69
CA GLU A 91 9.08 -0.31 -9.79
C GLU A 91 8.41 -0.53 -8.42
N ASN A 92 7.74 0.49 -7.88
CA ASN A 92 7.03 0.42 -6.60
C ASN A 92 5.89 -0.62 -6.64
N ASN A 93 5.01 -0.52 -7.64
CA ASN A 93 3.91 -1.46 -7.83
C ASN A 93 4.40 -2.89 -8.10
N ALA A 94 5.43 -3.05 -8.94
CA ALA A 94 6.01 -4.37 -9.20
C ALA A 94 6.61 -5.00 -7.94
N ASN A 95 7.28 -4.20 -7.11
CA ASN A 95 7.83 -4.67 -5.84
C ASN A 95 6.75 -5.12 -4.86
N ALA A 96 5.62 -4.42 -4.82
CA ALA A 96 4.49 -4.76 -3.97
C ALA A 96 3.91 -6.14 -4.30
N ILE A 97 3.74 -6.45 -5.58
CA ILE A 97 3.27 -7.78 -6.02
C ILE A 97 4.32 -8.87 -5.80
N ARG A 98 5.60 -8.58 -5.99
CA ARG A 98 6.68 -9.54 -5.68
C ARG A 98 6.76 -9.84 -4.19
N THR A 99 6.52 -8.85 -3.33
CA THR A 99 6.48 -9.01 -1.88
C THR A 99 5.26 -9.82 -1.44
N ASP A 100 4.09 -9.54 -2.03
CA ASP A 100 2.88 -10.36 -1.89
C ASP A 100 3.19 -11.84 -2.22
N ASN A 101 3.74 -12.11 -3.40
CA ASN A 101 4.08 -13.47 -3.84
C ASN A 101 5.13 -14.18 -2.97
N PHE A 102 6.10 -13.44 -2.44
CA PHE A 102 7.10 -13.99 -1.53
C PHE A 102 6.45 -14.50 -0.24
N ILE A 103 5.57 -13.71 0.37
CA ILE A 103 4.84 -14.09 1.58
C ILE A 103 3.85 -15.21 1.28
N ARG A 104 3.10 -15.13 0.17
CA ARG A 104 2.22 -16.21 -0.29
C ARG A 104 2.94 -17.55 -0.41
N ARG A 105 4.18 -17.55 -0.93
CA ARG A 105 4.99 -18.78 -1.03
C ARG A 105 5.31 -19.39 0.33
N ILE A 106 5.68 -18.55 1.30
CA ILE A 106 5.94 -18.99 2.69
C ILE A 106 4.67 -19.60 3.30
N LEU A 107 3.51 -19.02 3.00
CA LEU A 107 2.21 -19.47 3.51
C LEU A 107 1.55 -20.59 2.70
N GLY A 108 2.18 -21.07 1.62
CA GLY A 108 1.61 -22.11 0.74
C GLY A 108 0.40 -21.66 -0.09
N LEU A 109 0.28 -20.35 -0.39
CA LEU A 109 -0.83 -19.77 -1.15
C LEU A 109 -0.51 -19.63 -2.65
N PRO A 110 -1.53 -19.63 -3.53
CA PRO A 110 -1.35 -19.34 -4.96
C PRO A 110 -0.78 -17.95 -5.20
N GLN A 111 0.12 -17.83 -6.17
CA GLN A 111 0.75 -16.57 -6.57
C GLN A 111 -0.15 -15.76 -7.50
N ARG A 112 0.14 -14.46 -7.59
CA ARG A 112 -0.60 -13.47 -8.39
C ARG A 112 0.31 -12.80 -9.41
N ASP A 113 -0.28 -12.43 -10.53
CA ASP A 113 0.36 -11.65 -11.60
C ASP A 113 0.22 -10.13 -11.40
N GLY A 114 -0.62 -9.71 -10.44
CA GLY A 114 -0.91 -8.31 -10.16
C GLY A 114 -1.93 -7.69 -11.11
N SER A 115 -2.67 -8.47 -11.89
CA SER A 115 -3.70 -8.00 -12.86
C SER A 115 -4.77 -7.08 -12.26
N ASN A 116 -5.03 -7.19 -10.95
CA ASN A 116 -5.96 -6.36 -10.20
C ASN A 116 -5.26 -5.29 -9.33
N HIS A 117 -4.02 -4.93 -9.65
CA HIS A 117 -3.23 -3.96 -8.89
C HIS A 117 -2.87 -2.72 -9.73
N GLY A 118 -2.74 -1.57 -9.06
CA GLY A 118 -2.23 -0.35 -9.70
C GLY A 118 -0.87 -0.61 -10.33
N GLY A 119 -0.58 -0.02 -11.49
CA GLY A 119 0.72 -0.24 -12.15
C GLY A 119 0.83 -1.51 -13.00
N TYR A 120 -0.23 -2.32 -13.11
CA TYR A 120 -0.19 -3.55 -13.93
C TYR A 120 0.15 -3.27 -15.41
N LYS A 121 -0.37 -2.17 -15.97
CA LYS A 121 -0.12 -1.80 -17.37
C LYS A 121 1.32 -1.30 -17.57
N GLU A 122 1.93 -0.80 -16.50
CA GLU A 122 3.25 -0.20 -16.45
C GLU A 122 4.36 -1.22 -16.12
N GLY A 123 3.98 -2.42 -15.66
CA GLY A 123 4.96 -3.41 -15.20
C GLY A 123 4.36 -4.76 -14.76
N HIS A 124 3.56 -5.39 -15.62
CA HIS A 124 3.00 -6.73 -15.40
C HIS A 124 4.08 -7.72 -14.92
N ILE A 125 3.79 -8.40 -13.81
CA ILE A 125 4.63 -9.48 -13.30
C ILE A 125 4.48 -10.72 -14.19
N THR A 126 5.35 -10.83 -15.19
CA THR A 126 5.42 -12.00 -16.08
C THR A 126 6.06 -13.22 -15.44
N ASN A 127 6.85 -13.03 -14.38
CA ASN A 127 7.40 -14.11 -13.57
C ASN A 127 7.12 -13.86 -12.08
N PRO A 128 6.11 -14.54 -11.49
CA PRO A 128 5.71 -14.32 -10.11
C PRO A 128 6.74 -14.79 -9.08
N TYR A 129 7.78 -15.52 -9.51
CA TYR A 129 8.81 -16.07 -8.63
C TYR A 129 9.99 -15.13 -8.38
N ILE A 130 10.08 -14.03 -9.11
CA ILE A 130 11.13 -13.02 -8.90
C ILE A 130 10.98 -12.40 -7.50
N LEU A 131 12.09 -12.34 -6.77
CA LEU A 131 12.14 -11.74 -5.44
C LEU A 131 11.88 -10.22 -5.49
N PRO A 132 11.43 -9.62 -4.36
CA PRO A 132 11.37 -8.16 -4.22
C PRO A 132 12.70 -7.48 -4.57
N ILE A 133 12.63 -6.20 -4.96
CA ILE A 133 13.77 -5.37 -5.38
C ILE A 133 14.91 -5.47 -4.37
N LEU A 134 16.08 -5.91 -4.88
CA LEU A 134 17.34 -5.98 -4.15
C LEU A 134 18.23 -4.74 -4.35
N LYS A 135 17.80 -3.78 -5.19
CA LYS A 135 18.55 -2.56 -5.51
C LYS A 135 18.73 -1.66 -4.29
#